data_AF-A0A067MHC0-F1
#
_entry.id   AF-A0A067MHC0-F1
#
_cell.length_a   1.000
_cell.length_b   1.000
_cell.length_c   1.000
_cell.angle_alpha   90.00
_cell.angle_beta   90.00
_cell.angle_gamma   90.00
#
_symmetry.space_group_name_H-M   'P 1'
#
loop_
_entity.id
_entity.type
_entity.pdbx_description
1 polymer ?
#
loop_
_entity_poly.entity_id
_entity_poly.type
_entity_poly.pdbx_seq_one_letter_code
_entity_poly.pdbx_strand_id
1 'polypeptide(L)'
;IYDFLGLSRVLVELTLTELHCRLGHISPDIARRLVNDGIVHGITLSEGTAEFCESCAHANPVSKGFPKERSSDRASTIGDLIHSDLWGPAQVESLGGKKYYVSFTDD
;
A
#
# COMPACT_ATOMS: atom_id res chain seq x y z
N ILE A 1 -15.03 -48.66 -13.28
CA ILE A 1 -16.49 -48.70 -13.57
C ILE A 1 -17.17 -47.77 -12.60
N TYR A 2 -17.15 -46.48 -12.94
CA TYR A 2 -18.15 -45.45 -12.64
C TYR A 2 -17.95 -44.38 -13.74
N ASP A 3 -18.95 -44.23 -14.60
CA ASP A 3 -19.05 -43.42 -15.84
C ASP A 3 -18.61 -41.95 -15.65
N PHE A 4 -17.97 -41.24 -16.58
CA PHE A 4 -18.28 -40.93 -17.99
C PHE A 4 -19.61 -40.20 -18.25
N LEU A 5 -19.81 -38.99 -17.68
CA LEU A 5 -20.71 -37.97 -18.24
C LEU A 5 -20.24 -36.53 -17.94
N GLY A 6 -19.55 -35.91 -18.89
CA GLY A 6 -20.09 -34.69 -19.53
C GLY A 6 -20.17 -33.37 -18.75
N LEU A 7 -19.37 -33.12 -17.71
CA LEU A 7 -19.05 -31.73 -17.37
C LEU A 7 -17.81 -31.36 -18.17
N SER A 8 -18.01 -30.75 -19.35
CA SER A 8 -17.01 -29.81 -19.86
C SER A 8 -16.64 -28.94 -18.66
N ARG A 9 -15.41 -29.04 -18.16
CA ARG A 9 -14.89 -28.06 -17.19
C ARG A 9 -15.18 -26.73 -17.85
N VAL A 10 -16.20 -26.00 -17.38
CA VAL A 10 -16.57 -24.72 -17.96
C VAL A 10 -15.38 -23.84 -17.63
N LEU A 11 -14.49 -23.68 -18.61
CA LEU A 11 -13.39 -22.77 -18.51
C LEU A 11 -14.03 -21.40 -18.58
N VAL A 12 -14.04 -20.73 -17.43
CA VAL A 12 -14.45 -19.34 -17.37
C VAL A 12 -13.23 -18.53 -17.77
N GLU A 13 -13.29 -17.90 -18.93
CA GLU A 13 -12.30 -16.91 -19.30
C GLU A 13 -12.51 -15.66 -18.47
N LEU A 14 -11.46 -15.20 -17.80
CA LEU A 14 -11.45 -13.96 -17.02
C LEU A 14 -10.27 -13.10 -17.44
N THR A 15 -10.47 -11.80 -17.36
CA THR A 15 -9.36 -10.84 -17.40
C THR A 15 -8.53 -10.94 -16.12
N LEU A 16 -7.27 -10.50 -16.20
CA LEU A 16 -6.41 -10.44 -15.03
C LEU A 16 -6.97 -9.51 -13.94
N THR A 17 -7.64 -8.41 -14.34
CA THR A 17 -8.31 -7.48 -13.44
C THR A 17 -9.46 -8.15 -12.68
N GLU A 18 -10.30 -8.92 -13.37
CA GLU A 18 -11.41 -9.64 -12.72
C GLU A 18 -10.90 -10.68 -11.72
N LEU A 19 -9.87 -11.45 -12.09
CA LEU A 19 -9.29 -12.43 -11.19
C LEU A 19 -8.62 -11.76 -9.97
N HIS A 20 -7.89 -10.66 -10.19
CA HIS A 20 -7.34 -9.80 -9.15
C HIS A 20 -8.43 -9.38 -8.14
N CYS A 21 -9.56 -8.86 -8.62
CA CYS A 21 -10.68 -8.45 -7.77
C CYS A 21 -11.34 -9.65 -7.05
N ARG A 22 -11.60 -10.76 -7.75
CA ARG A 22 -12.26 -11.95 -7.17
C ARG A 22 -11.44 -12.61 -6.06
N LEU A 23 -10.11 -12.53 -6.15
CA LEU A 23 -9.20 -13.07 -5.15
C LEU A 23 -8.90 -12.08 -4.01
N GLY A 24 -9.66 -10.99 -3.89
CA GLY A 24 -9.50 -10.02 -2.81
C GLY A 24 -8.34 -9.05 -3.04
N HIS A 25 -8.16 -8.61 -4.28
CA HIS A 25 -7.16 -7.61 -4.68
C HIS A 25 -5.69 -8.02 -4.46
N ILE A 26 -5.39 -9.32 -4.55
CA ILE A 26 -4.00 -9.82 -4.55
C ILE A 26 -3.20 -9.26 -5.73
N SER A 27 -1.87 -9.19 -5.66
CA SER A 27 -1.07 -8.71 -6.79
C SER A 27 -1.46 -9.38 -8.12
N PRO A 28 -1.68 -8.61 -9.21
CA PRO A 28 -1.94 -9.17 -10.54
C PRO A 28 -0.90 -10.22 -10.98
N ASP A 29 0.37 -10.04 -10.60
CA ASP A 29 1.42 -11.01 -10.91
C ASP A 29 1.22 -12.34 -10.16
N ILE A 30 0.77 -12.27 -8.91
CA ILE A 30 0.42 -13.46 -8.12
C ILE A 30 -0.81 -14.12 -8.71
N ALA A 31 -1.86 -13.36 -9.05
CA ALA A 31 -3.06 -13.88 -9.69
C ALA A 31 -2.73 -14.63 -10.99
N ARG A 32 -1.81 -14.08 -11.81
CA ARG A 32 -1.32 -14.74 -13.04
C ARG A 32 -0.58 -16.04 -12.73
N ARG A 33 0.34 -16.02 -11.76
CA ARG A 33 1.09 -17.22 -11.34
C ARG A 33 0.17 -18.32 -10.83
N LEU A 34 -0.85 -17.99 -10.05
CA LEU A 34 -1.81 -18.98 -9.54
C LEU A 34 -2.53 -19.77 -10.65
N VAL A 35 -2.83 -19.11 -11.77
CA VAL A 35 -3.42 -19.78 -12.94
C VAL A 35 -2.35 -20.57 -13.72
N ASN A 36 -1.20 -19.96 -13.99
CA ASN A 36 -0.12 -20.58 -14.77
C ASN A 36 0.47 -21.82 -14.09
N ASP A 37 0.60 -21.79 -12.76
CA ASP A 37 1.12 -22.89 -11.95
C ASP A 37 0.04 -23.96 -11.70
N GLY A 38 -1.17 -23.76 -12.23
CA GLY A 38 -2.29 -24.70 -12.11
C GLY A 38 -2.86 -24.81 -10.68
N ILE A 39 -2.60 -23.83 -9.80
CA ILE A 39 -3.15 -23.80 -8.44
C ILE A 39 -4.65 -23.47 -8.48
N VAL A 40 -5.05 -22.57 -9.38
CA VAL A 40 -6.45 -22.24 -9.64
C VAL A 40 -6.92 -23.02 -10.88
N HIS A 41 -8.02 -23.76 -10.73
CA HIS A 41 -8.57 -24.59 -11.79
C HIS A 41 -9.88 -24.03 -12.36
N GLY A 42 -10.19 -24.37 -13.61
CA GLY A 42 -11.46 -23.99 -14.24
C GLY A 42 -11.52 -22.54 -14.74
N ILE A 43 -10.37 -21.85 -14.75
CA ILE A 43 -10.23 -20.47 -15.22
C ILE A 43 -9.14 -20.43 -16.29
N THR A 44 -9.37 -19.67 -17.35
CA THR A 44 -8.34 -19.26 -18.31
C THR A 44 -8.20 -17.75 -18.23
N LEU A 45 -6.98 -17.24 -18.33
CA LEU A 45 -6.72 -15.80 -18.36
C LEU A 45 -6.74 -15.30 -19.79
N SER A 46 -7.48 -14.22 -20.06
CA SER A 46 -7.37 -13.49 -21.31
C SER A 46 -5.99 -12.82 -21.40
N GLU A 47 -5.50 -12.63 -22.62
CA GLU A 47 -4.27 -11.86 -22.86
C GLU A 47 -4.38 -10.42 -22.35
N GLY A 48 -3.27 -9.85 -21.86
CA GLY A 48 -3.21 -8.47 -21.40
C GLY A 48 -2.66 -8.29 -19.98
N THR A 49 -2.57 -7.03 -19.54
CA THR A 49 -2.17 -6.61 -18.20
C THR A 49 -3.38 -6.27 -17.34
N ALA A 50 -3.22 -6.27 -16.02
CA ALA A 50 -4.27 -5.73 -15.16
C ALA A 50 -4.46 -4.23 -15.41
N GLU A 51 -5.71 -3.81 -15.41
CA GLU A 51 -6.11 -2.42 -15.48
C GLU A 51 -5.85 -1.74 -14.13
N PHE A 52 -5.92 -0.41 -14.12
CA PHE A 52 -5.82 0.37 -12.90
C PHE A 52 -6.95 0.01 -11.93
N CYS A 53 -6.59 -0.37 -10.71
CA CYS A 53 -7.52 -0.73 -9.65
C CYS A 53 -7.59 0.39 -8.59
N GLU A 54 -8.69 1.12 -8.57
CA GLU A 54 -8.92 2.26 -7.66
C GLU A 54 -8.88 1.84 -6.18
N SER A 55 -9.48 0.69 -5.84
CA SER A 55 -9.47 0.19 -4.46
C SER A 55 -8.06 -0.11 -3.97
N CYS A 56 -7.20 -0.69 -4.82
CA CYS A 56 -5.80 -0.92 -4.51
C CYS A 56 -5.02 0.38 -4.34
N ALA A 57 -5.27 1.37 -5.20
CA ALA A 57 -4.59 2.66 -5.11
C ALA A 57 -4.87 3.38 -3.79
N HIS A 58 -6.09 3.24 -3.25
CA HIS A 58 -6.47 3.80 -1.96
C HIS A 58 -6.02 2.94 -0.77
N ALA A 59 -6.11 1.62 -0.88
CA ALA A 59 -5.80 0.71 0.22
C ALA A 59 -4.29 0.52 0.43
N ASN A 60 -3.49 0.57 -0.64
CA ASN A 60 -2.05 0.38 -0.58
C ASN A 60 -1.33 1.28 -1.60
N PRO A 61 -1.32 2.61 -1.37
CA PRO A 61 -0.65 3.54 -2.25
C PRO A 61 0.86 3.26 -2.26
N VAL A 62 1.46 3.27 -3.45
CA VAL A 62 2.92 3.22 -3.58
C VAL A 62 3.48 4.52 -3.00
N SER A 63 4.09 4.43 -1.82
CA SER A 63 4.79 5.55 -1.23
C SER A 63 6.06 5.84 -2.04
N LYS A 64 6.17 7.06 -2.57
CA LYS A 64 7.48 7.57 -3.00
C LYS A 64 8.31 7.81 -1.75
N GLY A 65 9.55 7.33 -1.74
CA GLY A 65 10.47 7.60 -0.65
C GLY A 65 10.63 9.10 -0.41
N PHE A 66 10.80 9.49 0.85
CA PHE A 66 11.12 10.88 1.18
C PHE A 66 12.45 11.28 0.53
N PRO A 67 12.58 12.54 0.06
CA PRO A 67 13.86 13.07 -0.40
C PRO A 67 14.93 12.87 0.67
N LYS A 68 16.12 12.42 0.27
CA LYS A 68 17.25 12.24 1.19
C LYS A 68 17.87 13.57 1.61
N GLU A 69 17.67 14.60 0.81
CA GLU A 69 18.20 15.93 1.00
C GLU A 69 17.06 16.92 1.24
N ARG A 70 17.36 17.96 2.02
CA ARG A 70 16.42 19.06 2.28
C ARG A 70 16.17 19.80 0.97
N SER A 71 14.91 20.14 0.71
CA SER A 71 14.52 20.92 -0.47
C SER A 71 14.68 22.43 -0.31
N SER A 72 14.89 22.91 0.92
CA SER A 72 15.06 24.34 1.24
C SER A 72 16.47 24.61 1.79
N ASP A 73 16.90 25.86 1.63
CA ASP A 73 18.15 26.34 2.21
C ASP A 73 18.09 26.38 3.74
N ARG A 74 19.27 26.39 4.37
CA ARG A 74 19.42 26.63 5.81
C ARG A 74 19.33 28.11 6.14
N ALA A 75 18.99 28.42 7.38
CA ALA A 75 19.16 29.77 7.92
C ALA A 75 20.57 30.31 7.66
N SER A 76 20.65 31.58 7.27
CA SER A 76 21.91 32.25 6.97
C SER A 76 22.50 32.97 8.18
N THR A 77 21.64 33.37 9.12
CA THR A 77 21.97 34.02 10.37
C THR A 77 21.13 33.48 11.52
N ILE A 78 21.63 33.65 12.75
CA ILE A 78 20.98 33.17 13.97
C ILE A 78 19.61 33.86 14.12
N GLY A 79 18.57 33.07 14.32
CA GLY A 79 17.20 33.55 14.48
C GLY A 79 16.43 33.79 13.19
N ASP A 80 17.02 33.52 12.01
CA ASP A 80 16.32 33.66 10.72
C ASP A 80 15.17 32.65 10.58
N LEU A 81 15.32 31.46 11.16
CA LEU A 81 14.33 30.40 11.11
C LEU A 81 14.33 29.61 12.42
N ILE A 82 13.19 29.64 13.12
CA ILE A 82 12.97 28.89 14.35
C ILE A 82 11.91 27.82 14.10
N HIS A 83 12.27 26.56 14.32
CA HIS A 83 11.33 25.44 14.36
C HIS A 83 10.78 25.30 15.77
N SER A 84 9.46 25.37 15.91
CA SER A 84 8.78 25.10 17.17
C SER A 84 8.01 23.79 17.10
N ASP A 85 8.14 22.96 18.13
CA ASP A 85 7.36 21.73 18.25
C ASP A 85 6.70 21.64 19.63
N LEU A 86 5.50 21.07 19.67
CA LEU A 86 4.74 20.84 20.90
C LEU A 86 4.59 19.34 21.11
N TRP A 87 5.28 18.83 22.12
CA TRP A 87 5.16 17.46 22.56
C TRP A 87 4.16 17.32 23.71
N GLY A 88 3.19 16.41 23.57
CA GLY A 88 2.27 16.00 24.65
C GLY A 88 0.86 15.63 24.17
N PRO A 89 -0.05 15.24 25.08
CA PRO A 89 0.15 15.14 26.53
C PRO A 89 1.04 13.95 26.93
N ALA A 90 1.97 14.20 27.84
CA ALA A 90 2.83 13.19 28.44
C ALA A 90 2.01 12.23 29.32
N GLN A 91 2.37 10.93 29.29
CA GLN A 91 1.75 9.93 30.16
C GLN A 91 2.08 10.16 31.65
N VAL A 92 3.26 10.72 31.93
CA VAL A 92 3.72 11.05 33.29
C VAL A 92 3.97 12.55 33.37
N GLU A 93 3.51 13.16 34.45
CA GLU A 93 3.73 14.59 34.71
C GLU A 93 5.20 14.87 35.02
N SER A 94 5.69 16.03 34.59
CA SER A 94 6.99 16.52 35.05
C SER A 94 6.96 16.79 36.55
N LEU A 95 8.13 16.99 37.16
CA LEU A 95 8.24 17.38 38.57
C LEU A 95 7.41 18.64 38.92
N GLY A 96 7.13 19.51 37.94
CA GLY A 96 6.30 20.70 38.08
C GLY A 96 4.83 20.50 37.69
N GLY A 97 4.35 19.26 37.56
CA GLY A 97 2.96 18.94 37.21
C GLY A 97 2.59 19.29 35.77
N LYS A 98 3.57 19.42 34.86
CA LYS A 98 3.31 19.76 33.44
C LYS A 98 3.17 18.51 32.60
N LYS A 99 2.29 18.55 31.61
CA LYS A 99 2.03 17.45 30.65
C LYS A 99 2.47 17.75 29.22
N TYR A 100 2.96 18.95 28.97
CA TYR A 100 3.35 19.41 27.64
C TYR A 100 4.74 20.04 27.71
N TYR A 101 5.48 19.87 26.63
CA TYR A 101 6.78 20.48 26.40
C TYR A 101 6.76 21.18 25.05
N VAL A 102 7.25 22.42 25.02
CA VAL A 102 7.45 23.16 23.77
C VAL A 102 8.96 23.33 23.56
N SER A 103 9.45 22.92 22.39
CA SER A 103 10.82 23.19 21.96
C SER A 103 10.84 24.30 20.92
N PHE A 104 11.89 25.12 20.98
CA PHE A 104 12.26 26.06 19.94
C PHE A 104 13.69 25.72 19.51
N THR A 105 13.91 25.53 18.22
CA THR A 105 15.23 25.19 17.65
C THR A 105 15.54 26.15 16.52
N ASP A 106 16.66 26.84 16.63
CA ASP A 106 17.22 27.66 15.55
C ASP A 106 17.81 26.75 14.46
N ASP A 107 17.54 27.06 13.19
CA ASP A 107 17.89 26.21 12.02
C ASP A 107 19.38 26.22 11.64
#